data_AF-A0A430AF65-F1
#
_entry.id   AF-A0A430AF65-F1
#
_cell.length_a   1.000
_cell.length_b   1.000
_cell.length_c   1.000
_cell.angle_alpha   90.00
_cell.angle_beta   90.00
_cell.angle_gamma   90.00
#
_symmetry.space_group_name_H-M   'P 1'
#
loop_
_entity.id
_entity.type
_entity.pdbx_description
1 polymer ?
#
loop_
_entity_poly.entity_id
_entity_poly.type
_entity_poly.pdbx_seq_one_letter_code
_entity_poly.pdbx_strand_id
1 'polypeptide(L)'
;MFQRIRNLREDNDLTQEQLARLLNVSQATYSRYKQGELDIPIQSLIKLAQYYSTSIDYLVNLTNTKTPYDNLSVSILYLQSNFYILTISFSSSSMNISK
;
A
#
# COMPACT_ATOMS: atom_id res chain seq x y z
N MET A 1 12.35 12.39 1.93
CA MET A 1 11.90 11.56 0.79
C MET A 1 10.43 11.11 0.94
N PHE A 2 10.03 10.49 2.05
CA PHE A 2 8.69 9.86 2.18
C PHE A 2 7.63 10.74 2.88
N GLN A 3 7.19 11.82 2.23
CA GLN A 3 6.21 12.75 2.81
C GLN A 3 4.86 12.07 3.13
N ARG A 4 4.40 11.12 2.31
CA ARG A 4 3.11 10.45 2.54
C ARG A 4 3.10 9.57 3.78
N ILE A 5 4.18 8.85 4.04
CA ILE A 5 4.33 8.05 5.27
C ILE A 5 4.30 8.97 6.49
N ARG A 6 4.91 10.17 6.39
CA ARG A 6 4.85 11.17 7.45
C ARG A 6 3.43 11.68 7.67
N ASN A 7 2.73 12.07 6.61
CA ASN A 7 1.37 12.59 6.70
C ASN A 7 0.43 11.54 7.29
N LEU A 8 0.47 10.30 6.79
CA LEU A 8 -0.35 9.20 7.32
C LEU A 8 -0.10 8.95 8.81
N ARG A 9 1.15 9.06 9.27
CA ARG A 9 1.50 8.96 10.69
C ARG A 9 0.85 10.10 11.50
N GLU A 10 0.97 11.33 11.02
CA GLU A 10 0.45 12.52 11.68
C GLU A 10 -1.09 12.52 11.70
N ASP A 11 -1.74 12.12 10.60
CA ASP A 11 -3.20 11.97 10.49
C ASP A 11 -3.78 10.88 11.44
N ASN A 12 -2.93 9.97 11.93
CA ASN A 12 -3.30 8.92 12.89
C ASN A 12 -2.78 9.23 14.31
N ASP A 13 -2.33 10.45 14.57
CA ASP A 13 -1.79 10.90 15.87
C ASP A 13 -0.67 10.01 16.43
N LEU A 14 0.09 9.35 15.56
CA LEU A 14 1.16 8.45 15.96
C LEU A 14 2.47 9.20 16.18
N THR A 15 3.13 8.95 17.30
CA THR A 15 4.53 9.32 17.50
C THR A 15 5.46 8.52 16.59
N GLN A 16 6.70 9.00 16.39
CA GLN A 16 7.71 8.25 15.63
C GLN A 16 8.04 6.91 16.30
N GLU A 17 8.05 6.88 17.64
CA GLU A 17 8.28 5.66 18.43
C GLU A 17 7.17 4.63 18.20
N GLN A 18 5.90 5.05 18.22
CA GLN A 18 4.78 4.15 17.95
C GLN A 18 4.86 3.53 16.55
N LEU A 19 5.17 4.34 15.53
CA LEU A 19 5.30 3.81 14.18
C LEU A 19 6.55 2.93 14.02
N ALA A 20 7.65 3.26 14.68
CA ALA A 20 8.84 2.40 14.70
C ALA A 20 8.55 1.03 15.32
N ARG A 21 7.78 0.99 16.43
CA ARG A 21 7.31 -0.25 17.06
C ARG A 21 6.41 -1.07 16.12
N LEU A 22 5.49 -0.43 15.38
CA LEU A 22 4.67 -1.12 14.36
C LEU A 22 5.55 -1.82 13.30
N LEU A 23 6.64 -1.16 12.91
CA LEU A 23 7.57 -1.69 11.91
C LEU A 23 8.62 -2.65 12.49
N ASN A 24 8.65 -2.83 13.82
CA ASN A 24 9.67 -3.59 14.54
C ASN A 24 11.09 -3.09 14.25
N VAL A 25 11.29 -1.78 14.32
CA VAL A 25 12.58 -1.10 14.18
C VAL A 25 12.78 -0.09 15.30
N SER A 26 14.01 0.39 15.48
CA SER A 26 14.27 1.51 16.39
C SER A 26 13.69 2.82 15.86
N GLN A 27 13.36 3.76 16.75
CA GLN A 27 12.92 5.09 16.34
C GLN A 27 14.00 5.84 15.53
N ALA A 28 15.28 5.61 15.81
CA ALA A 28 16.38 6.13 15.01
C ALA A 28 16.32 5.59 13.57
N THR A 29 16.11 4.28 13.40
CA THR A 29 15.94 3.66 12.08
C THR A 29 14.76 4.28 11.31
N TYR A 30 13.61 4.43 11.97
CA TYR A 30 12.45 5.09 11.35
C TYR A 30 12.72 6.57 10.99
N SER A 31 13.47 7.29 11.83
CA SER A 31 13.88 8.67 11.54
C SER A 31 14.72 8.74 10.27
N ARG A 32 15.68 7.82 10.09
CA ARG A 32 16.52 7.71 8.88
C ARG A 32 15.70 7.38 7.64
N TYR A 33 14.71 6.48 7.75
CA TYR A 33 13.74 6.21 6.68
C TYR A 33 13.04 7.49 6.22
N LYS A 34 12.45 8.23 7.16
CA LYS A 34 11.70 9.47 6.88
C LYS A 34 12.59 10.52 6.19
N GLN A 35 13.83 10.65 6.65
CA GLN A 35 14.81 11.59 6.10
C GLN A 35 15.33 11.15 4.71
N GLY A 36 15.26 9.86 4.39
CA GLY A 36 15.78 9.30 3.14
C GLY A 36 17.27 8.92 3.24
N GLU A 37 17.80 8.83 4.45
CA GLU A 37 19.18 8.40 4.73
C GLU A 37 19.34 6.88 4.76
N LEU A 38 18.22 6.16 4.73
CA LEU A 38 18.15 4.71 4.70
C LEU A 38 16.91 4.31 3.90
N ASP A 39 17.05 3.34 3.02
CA ASP A 39 15.94 2.79 2.27
C ASP A 39 14.99 2.01 3.17
N ILE A 40 13.68 2.12 2.89
CA ILE A 40 12.66 1.37 3.62
C ILE A 40 12.60 -0.06 3.05
N PRO A 41 12.81 -1.10 3.87
CA PRO A 41 12.67 -2.48 3.42
C PRO A 41 11.27 -2.74 2.89
N ILE A 42 11.15 -3.58 1.86
CA ILE A 42 9.86 -3.88 1.23
C ILE A 42 8.82 -4.43 2.22
N GLN A 43 9.25 -5.22 3.21
CA GLN A 43 8.38 -5.75 4.25
C GLN A 43 7.76 -4.63 5.13
N SER A 44 8.52 -3.57 5.39
CA SER A 44 8.01 -2.38 6.09
C SER A 44 7.01 -1.62 5.23
N LEU A 45 7.24 -1.50 3.92
CA LEU A 45 6.28 -0.89 2.99
C LEU A 45 4.96 -1.69 2.93
N ILE A 46 5.04 -3.02 2.87
CA ILE A 46 3.85 -3.89 2.92
C ILE A 46 3.07 -3.67 4.21
N LYS A 47 3.74 -3.67 5.38
CA LYS A 47 3.08 -3.40 6.67
C LYS A 47 2.41 -2.03 6.72
N LEU A 48 3.08 -1.00 6.23
CA LEU A 48 2.50 0.36 6.17
C LEU A 48 1.28 0.40 5.24
N ALA A 49 1.35 -0.25 4.09
CA ALA A 49 0.26 -0.30 3.12
C ALA A 49 -0.97 -0.99 3.72
N GLN A 50 -0.77 -2.12 4.40
CA GLN A 50 -1.84 -2.83 5.11
C GLN A 50 -2.42 -2.00 6.27
N TYR A 51 -1.56 -1.42 7.11
CA TYR A 51 -1.99 -0.64 8.28
C TYR A 51 -2.83 0.58 7.88
N TYR A 52 -2.40 1.33 6.86
CA TYR A 52 -3.12 2.52 6.41
C TYR A 52 -4.18 2.24 5.34
N SER A 53 -4.46 0.95 5.04
CA SER A 53 -5.41 0.53 3.99
C SER A 53 -5.18 1.27 2.67
N THR A 54 -3.94 1.19 2.18
CA THR A 54 -3.47 1.89 0.97
C THR A 54 -2.55 0.98 0.14
N SER A 55 -2.13 1.43 -1.04
CA SER A 55 -1.16 0.71 -1.89
C SER A 55 0.28 1.16 -1.60
N ILE A 56 1.27 0.31 -1.89
CA ILE A 56 2.68 0.71 -1.86
C ILE A 56 2.93 1.85 -2.86
N ASP A 57 2.31 1.79 -4.04
CA ASP A 57 2.37 2.84 -5.06
C ASP A 57 1.95 4.20 -4.50
N TYR A 58 0.91 4.23 -3.67
CA TYR A 58 0.53 5.44 -2.96
C TYR A 58 1.63 5.87 -2.00
N LEU A 59 2.18 4.97 -1.17
CA LEU A 59 3.23 5.32 -0.19
C LEU A 59 4.49 5.90 -0.83
N VAL A 60 4.85 5.42 -2.03
CA VAL A 60 6.08 5.81 -2.74
C VAL A 60 5.86 6.87 -3.82
N ASN A 61 4.69 7.50 -3.87
CA ASN A 61 4.31 8.57 -4.82
C ASN A 61 4.23 8.14 -6.30
N LEU A 62 3.96 6.87 -6.60
CA LEU A 62 3.71 6.38 -7.95
C LEU A 62 2.25 6.61 -8.41
N THR A 63 1.33 6.83 -7.48
CA THR A 63 -0.08 7.18 -7.76
C THR A 63 -0.61 8.20 -6.75
N ASN A 64 -1.66 8.95 -7.08
CA ASN A 64 -2.38 9.79 -6.12
C ASN A 64 -3.59 9.09 -5.49
N THR A 65 -3.98 7.93 -6.01
CA THR A 65 -5.07 7.12 -5.46
C THR A 65 -4.63 6.48 -4.15
N LYS A 66 -5.23 6.91 -3.03
CA LYS A 66 -4.94 6.36 -1.69
C LYS A 66 -5.50 4.97 -1.49
N THR A 67 -6.67 4.69 -2.06
CA THR A 67 -7.28 3.38 -1.88
C THR A 67 -6.39 2.29 -2.49
N PRO A 68 -6.35 1.09 -1.89
CA PRO A 68 -5.75 -0.05 -2.55
C PRO A 68 -6.50 -0.29 -3.87
N TYR A 69 -5.84 -0.98 -4.80
CA TYR A 69 -6.55 -1.48 -5.98
C TYR A 69 -7.71 -2.35 -5.51
N ASP A 70 -8.92 -2.09 -6.03
CA ASP A 70 -10.05 -2.98 -5.81
C ASP A 70 -9.55 -4.38 -6.07
N ASN A 71 -9.76 -5.28 -5.11
CA ASN A 71 -9.36 -6.66 -5.24
C ASN A 71 -9.95 -7.14 -6.58
N LEU A 72 -9.12 -7.27 -7.62
CA LEU A 72 -9.41 -8.20 -8.69
C LEU A 72 -9.47 -9.52 -7.95
N SER A 73 -10.69 -9.93 -7.62
CA SER A 73 -10.98 -11.24 -7.09
C SER A 73 -10.52 -12.22 -8.15
N VAL A 74 -9.23 -12.57 -8.10
CA VAL A 74 -8.71 -13.75 -8.75
C VAL A 74 -9.25 -14.89 -7.90
N SER A 75 -10.53 -15.20 -8.12
CA SER A 75 -11.07 -16.50 -7.81
C SER A 75 -10.20 -17.46 -8.62
N ILE A 76 -9.24 -18.11 -7.97
CA ILE A 76 -8.64 -19.31 -8.55
C ILE A 76 -9.78 -20.31 -8.56
N LEU A 77 -10.56 -20.31 -9.65
CA LEU A 77 -11.50 -21.35 -9.94
C LEU A 77 -10.63 -22.56 -10.26
N TYR A 78 -10.30 -23.35 -9.24
CA TYR A 78 -9.73 -24.67 -9.43
C TYR A 78 -10.79 -25.53 -10.12
N LEU A 79 -10.91 -25.40 -11.44
CA LEU A 79 -11.58 -26.41 -12.24
C LEU A 79 -10.58 -27.56 -12.39
N GLN A 80 -11.04 -28.74 -11.99
CA GLN A 80 -10.38 -29.99 -12.34
C GLN A 80 -10.08 -29.98 -13.84
N SER A 81 -8.83 -30.28 -14.17
CA SER A 81 -8.25 -30.40 -15.52
C SER A 81 -7.60 -29.14 -16.11
N ASN A 82 -6.27 -29.22 -16.19
CA ASN A 82 -5.32 -28.28 -16.80
C ASN A 82 -5.76 -27.69 -18.15
N PHE A 83 -6.23 -26.44 -18.17
CA PHE A 83 -6.07 -25.58 -19.35
C PHE A 83 -6.13 -24.10 -18.94
N TYR A 84 -5.01 -23.38 -19.09
CA TYR A 84 -4.91 -21.95 -18.76
C TYR A 84 -5.43 -21.11 -19.93
N ILE A 85 -6.59 -20.46 -19.75
CA ILE A 85 -6.97 -19.27 -20.52
C ILE A 85 -7.05 -18.08 -19.57
N LEU A 86 -6.18 -17.10 -19.79
CA LEU A 86 -6.12 -15.87 -18.99
C LEU A 86 -7.20 -14.90 -19.49
N THR A 87 -8.46 -15.12 -19.14
CA THR A 87 -9.52 -14.15 -19.46
C THR A 87 -9.62 -13.13 -18.32
N ILE A 88 -9.12 -11.92 -18.55
CA ILE A 88 -9.33 -10.78 -17.65
C ILE A 88 -10.77 -10.30 -17.86
N SER A 89 -11.67 -10.61 -16.93
CA SER A 89 -12.99 -9.99 -16.87
C SER A 89 -12.87 -8.65 -16.14
N PHE A 90 -12.87 -7.54 -16.87
CA PHE A 90 -13.01 -6.21 -16.25
C PHE A 90 -14.45 -6.05 -15.74
N SER A 91 -14.62 -5.92 -14.42
CA SER A 91 -15.86 -5.37 -13.87
C SER A 91 -15.88 -3.87 -14.18
N SER A 92 -16.76 -3.45 -15.07
CA SER A 92 -16.97 -2.05 -15.38
C SER A 92 -17.58 -1.33 -14.17
N SER A 93 -16.77 -0.63 -13.39
CA SER A 93 -17.28 0.48 -12.58
C SER A 93 -17.66 1.60 -13.54
N SER A 94 -18.97 1.84 -13.65
CA SER A 94 -19.59 2.84 -14.51
C SER A 94 -18.93 4.21 -14.33
N MET A 95 -18.32 4.71 -15.40
CA MET A 95 -17.92 6.11 -15.51
C MET A 95 -19.19 6.95 -15.62
N ASN A 96 -19.56 7.63 -14.54
CA ASN A 96 -20.62 8.63 -14.56
C ASN A 96 -20.12 9.83 -15.38
N ILE A 97 -20.56 9.92 -16.64
CA ILE A 97 -20.43 11.14 -17.43
C ILE A 97 -21.72 11.94 -17.20
N SER A 98 -21.64 12.95 -16.34
CA SER A 98 -22.67 13.99 -16.27
C SER A 98 -22.62 14.82 -17.56
N LYS A 99 -23.79 14.97 -18.21
CA LYS A 99 -24.03 15.94 -19.28
C LYS A 99 -23.81 17.38 -18.80
#